data_AF-A0A9D6GAN6-F1
#
_entry.id   AF-A0A9D6GAN6-F1
#
_cell.length_a   1.000
_cell.length_b   1.000
_cell.length_c   1.000
_cell.angle_alpha   90.00
_cell.angle_beta   90.00
_cell.angle_gamma   90.00
#
_symmetry.space_group_name_H-M   'P 1'
#
loop_
_entity.id
_entity.type
_entity.pdbx_description
1 polymer ?
#
loop_
_entity_poly.entity_id
_entity_poly.type
_entity_poly.pdbx_seq_one_letter_code
_entity_poly.pdbx_strand_id
1 'polypeptide(L)' 'MRIQGKPYRTIWPAADGWAVEIIDQTRLPFAFATMRLETLADAA' A
#
# COMPACT_ATOMS: atom_id res chain seq x y z
N MET A 1 4.82 -2.23 8.88
CA MET A 1 5.95 -1.27 9.02
C MET A 1 5.67 -0.27 10.13
N ARG A 2 6.67 0.45 10.63
CA ARG A 2 6.49 1.61 11.52
C ARG A 2 6.68 2.88 10.71
N ILE A 3 5.63 3.68 10.56
CA ILE A 3 5.67 4.95 9.83
C ILE A 3 5.40 6.05 10.85
N GLN A 4 6.36 6.97 11.02
CA GLN A 4 6.32 8.02 12.04
C GLN A 4 6.00 7.47 13.46
N GLY A 5 6.66 6.37 13.84
CA GLY A 5 6.49 5.74 15.14
C GLY A 5 5.23 4.86 15.30
N LYS A 6 4.22 5.02 14.42
CA LYS A 6 2.98 4.24 14.46
C LYS A 6 3.11 2.94 13.64
N PRO A 7 2.69 1.78 14.16
CA PRO A 7 2.63 0.55 13.39
C PRO A 7 1.50 0.61 12.36
N TYR A 8 1.82 0.21 11.13
CA TYR A 8 0.90 0.12 10.01
C TYR A 8 0.96 -1.26 9.36
N ARG A 9 -0.21 -1.77 8.99
CA ARG A 9 -0.37 -2.81 7.97
C ARG A 9 -0.11 -2.14 6.61
N THR A 10 0.78 -2.71 5.82
CA THR A 10 1.26 -2.11 4.56
C THR A 10 0.52 -2.62 3.32
N ILE A 11 -0.30 -3.65 3.47
CA ILE A 11 -1.10 -4.29 2.42
C ILE A 11 -2.41 -4.82 3.00
N TRP A 12 -3.53 -4.61 2.32
CA TRP A 12 -4.86 -5.10 2.71
C TRP A 12 -5.75 -5.37 1.49
N PRO A 13 -6.80 -6.21 1.62
CA PRO A 13 -7.77 -6.40 0.54
C PRO A 13 -8.51 -5.10 0.23
N ALA A 14 -8.72 -4.81 -1.04
CA ALA A 14 -9.60 -3.73 -1.45
C ALA A 14 -11.06 -4.06 -1.10
N ALA A 15 -11.90 -3.03 -1.03
CA ALA A 15 -13.30 -3.16 -0.59
C ALA A 15 -14.14 -4.10 -1.48
N ASP A 16 -13.78 -4.26 -2.75
CA ASP A 16 -14.41 -5.18 -3.69
C ASP A 16 -13.91 -6.63 -3.55
N GLY A 17 -12.88 -6.87 -2.74
CA GLY A 17 -12.26 -8.18 -2.56
C GLY A 17 -11.49 -8.71 -3.77
N TRP A 18 -11.37 -7.93 -4.85
CA TRP A 18 -10.73 -8.36 -6.10
C TRP A 18 -9.24 -8.01 -6.17
N ALA A 19 -8.86 -6.91 -5.53
CA ALA A 19 -7.50 -6.40 -5.54
C ALA A 19 -6.94 -6.24 -4.14
N VAL A 20 -5.68 -5.81 -4.07
CA VAL A 20 -5.06 -5.35 -2.82
C VAL A 20 -4.72 -3.87 -2.92
N GLU A 21 -4.82 -3.18 -1.80
CA GLU A 21 -4.28 -1.83 -1.63
C GLU A 21 -3.01 -1.93 -0.79
N ILE A 22 -1.99 -1.17 -1.17
CA ILE A 22 -0.72 -1.09 -0.47
C ILE A 22 -0.40 0.36 -0.10
N ILE A 23 0.47 0.54 0.89
CA ILE A 23 1.16 1.82 1.09
C ILE A 23 2.23 1.93 0.01
N ASP A 24 2.19 3.02 -0.77
CA ASP A 24 3.24 3.34 -1.74
C ASP A 24 4.49 3.81 -0.99
N GLN A 25 5.43 2.87 -0.82
CA GLN A 25 6.65 3.12 -0.08
C GLN A 25 7.65 4.00 -0.85
N THR A 26 7.49 4.17 -2.17
CA THR A 26 8.37 5.03 -2.99
C THR A 26 8.19 6.52 -2.67
N ARG A 27 7.01 6.89 -2.14
CA ARG A 27 6.68 8.26 -1.75
C ARG A 27 7.04 8.61 -0.32
N LEU A 28 7.40 7.61 0.49
CA LEU A 28 7.89 7.86 1.84
C LEU A 28 9.32 8.43 1.79
N PRO A 29 9.70 9.34 2.72
CA PRO A 29 8.91 9.84 3.86
C PRO A 29 8.05 11.08 3.54
N PHE A 30 8.06 11.57 2.30
CA PHE A 30 7.48 12.86 1.93
C PHE A 30 5.94 12.83 1.82
N ALA A 31 5.36 11.70 1.40
CA ALA A 31 3.92 11.53 1.32
C ALA A 31 3.48 10.13 1.75
N PHE A 32 2.41 10.07 2.54
CA PHE A 32 1.70 8.85 2.85
C PHE A 32 0.59 8.66 1.81
N ALA A 33 0.78 7.72 0.89
CA ALA A 33 -0.18 7.42 -0.16
C ALA A 33 -0.45 5.91 -0.23
N THR A 34 -1.62 5.56 -0.77
CA THR A 34 -1.98 4.18 -1.05
C THR A 34 -2.10 3.99 -2.56
N MET A 35 -1.78 2.79 -3.05
CA MET A 35 -2.01 2.40 -4.44
C MET A 35 -2.66 1.03 -4.49
N ARG A 36 -3.42 0.79 -5.55
CA ARG A 36 -4.14 -0.45 -5.80
C ARG A 36 -3.36 -1.31 -6.79
N LEU A 37 -3.21 -2.60 -6.48
CA LEU A 37 -2.57 -3.59 -7.33
C LEU A 37 -3.62 -4.62 -7.74
N GLU A 38 -3.89 -4.76 -9.03
CA GLU A 38 -4.90 -5.67 -9.58
C GLU A 38 -4.26 -6.84 -10.34
N THR A 39 -3.08 -6.62 -10.93
CA THR A 39 -2.37 -7.59 -11.75
C THR A 39 -0.95 -7.80 -11.26
N LEU A 40 -0.31 -8.88 -11.71
CA LEU A 40 1.11 -9.14 -11.39
C LEU A 40 2.02 -8.02 -11.90
N ALA A 41 1.68 -7.39 -13.02
CA ALA A 41 2.46 -6.30 -13.59
C ALA A 41 2.45 -5.04 -12.71
N ASP A 42 1.42 -4.85 -11.89
CA ASP A 42 1.33 -3.71 -10.97
C ASP A 42 2.32 -3.84 -9.79
N ALA A 43 2.78 -5.06 -9.50
CA ALA A 43 3.71 -5.35 -8.41
C ALA A 43 5.20 -5.23 -8.83
N ALA A 44 5.48 -4.77 -10.05
CA ALA A 44 6.82 -4.63 -10.61
C ALA A 44 7.58 -3.40 -10.07
#